data_AF-A0A650M1C1-F1
#
_entry.id   AF-A0A650M1C1-F1
#
_cell.length_a   1.000
_cell.length_b   1.000
_cell.length_c   1.000
_cell.angle_alpha   90.00
_cell.angle_beta   90.00
_cell.angle_gamma   90.00
#
_symmetry.space_group_name_H-M   'P 1'
#
loop_
_entity.id
_entity.type
_entity.pdbx_description
1 polymer ?
#
loop_
_entity_poly.entity_id
_entity_poly.type
_entity_poly.pdbx_seq_one_letter_code
_entity_poly.pdbx_strand_id
1 'polypeptide(L)'
;MGHLYDNMTHTNKDVVEVWNRIQDKHMNLHKLGEEIISQIKSGDYDVINKYNTTEQISKDLINEFNMIINIAKKLDDSGRNVYEE
;
A
#
# COMPACT_ATOMS: atom_id res chain seq x y z
N MET A 1 -4.78 -11.18 -3.81
CA MET A 1 -4.68 -10.44 -2.52
C MET A 1 -5.14 -8.98 -2.62
N GLY A 2 -5.33 -8.37 -3.81
CA GLY A 2 -5.82 -6.99 -3.93
C GLY A 2 -7.31 -6.75 -3.66
N HIS A 3 -8.16 -7.78 -3.64
CA HIS A 3 -9.60 -7.63 -3.40
C HIS A 3 -9.97 -7.23 -1.96
N LEU A 4 -9.00 -7.15 -1.04
CA LEU A 4 -9.24 -6.71 0.33
C LEU A 4 -9.56 -5.21 0.41
N TYR A 5 -9.04 -4.39 -0.51
CA TYR A 5 -9.30 -2.95 -0.54
C TYR A 5 -10.76 -2.63 -0.88
N ASP A 6 -11.39 -3.46 -1.71
CA ASP A 6 -12.79 -3.26 -2.15
C ASP A 6 -13.81 -3.67 -1.07
N ASN A 7 -13.39 -4.50 -0.11
CA ASN A 7 -14.28 -5.19 0.81
C ASN A 7 -14.10 -4.77 2.28
N MET A 8 -13.11 -3.92 2.60
CA MET A 8 -12.92 -3.40 3.95
C MET A 8 -13.36 -1.94 4.05
N THR A 9 -14.42 -1.70 4.81
CA THR A 9 -14.89 -0.37 5.18
C THR A 9 -14.36 0.02 6.56
N HIS A 10 -13.63 1.13 6.63
CA HIS A 10 -13.18 1.76 7.86
C HIS A 10 -13.98 3.07 8.04
N THR A 11 -14.35 3.42 9.27
CA THR A 11 -15.08 4.67 9.57
C THR A 11 -14.20 5.69 10.27
N ASN A 12 -13.12 5.25 10.93
CA ASN A 12 -12.14 6.15 11.49
C ASN A 12 -11.41 6.94 10.39
N LYS A 13 -11.51 8.28 10.42
CA LYS A 13 -10.98 9.16 9.35
C LYS A 13 -9.47 9.03 9.15
N ASP A 14 -8.71 8.89 10.24
CA ASP A 14 -7.26 8.75 10.17
C ASP A 14 -6.86 7.45 9.48
N VAL A 15 -7.62 6.37 9.72
CA VAL A 15 -7.41 5.08 9.04
C VAL A 15 -7.82 5.15 7.57
N VAL A 16 -8.98 5.76 7.25
CA VAL A 16 -9.48 5.88 5.87
C VAL A 16 -8.49 6.62 4.98
N GLU A 17 -7.91 7.72 5.47
CA GLU A 17 -6.94 8.51 4.69
C GLU A 17 -5.70 7.68 4.33
N VAL A 18 -5.13 6.96 5.31
CA VAL A 18 -3.97 6.10 5.10
C VAL A 18 -4.34 4.91 4.20
N TRP A 19 -5.53 4.33 4.39
CA TRP A 19 -6.03 3.19 3.62
C TRP A 19 -6.14 3.50 2.12
N ASN A 20 -6.71 4.65 1.77
CA ASN A 20 -6.82 5.08 0.37
C ASN A 20 -5.45 5.22 -0.29
N ARG A 21 -4.46 5.79 0.43
CA ARG A 21 -3.08 5.89 -0.08
C ARG A 21 -2.41 4.54 -0.28
N ILE A 22 -2.70 3.56 0.58
CA ILE A 22 -2.19 2.18 0.44
C ILE A 22 -2.80 1.53 -0.79
N GLN A 23 -4.11 1.66 -1.01
CA GLN A 23 -4.80 1.09 -2.17
C GLN A 23 -4.17 1.57 -3.49
N ASP A 24 -3.98 2.88 -3.65
CA ASP A 24 -3.39 3.46 -4.85
C ASP A 24 -1.94 2.96 -5.07
N LYS A 25 -1.12 2.97 -4.02
CA LYS A 25 0.27 2.49 -4.07
C LYS A 25 0.36 1.00 -4.40
N HIS A 26 -0.53 0.18 -3.83
CA HIS A 26 -0.59 -1.25 -4.07
C HIS A 26 -0.95 -1.56 -5.53
N MET A 27 -1.94 -0.86 -6.09
CA MET A 27 -2.31 -0.99 -7.51
C MET A 27 -1.14 -0.62 -8.43
N ASN A 28 -0.47 0.50 -8.13
CA ASN A 28 0.69 0.94 -8.89
C ASN A 28 1.86 -0.06 -8.81
N LEU A 29 2.09 -0.65 -7.63
CA LEU A 29 3.15 -1.64 -7.43
C LEU A 29 2.93 -2.89 -8.29
N HIS A 30 1.68 -3.37 -8.40
CA HIS A 30 1.36 -4.49 -9.28
C HIS A 30 1.64 -4.17 -10.75
N LYS A 31 1.18 -3.01 -11.22
CA LYS A 31 1.42 -2.57 -12.60
C LYS A 31 2.92 -2.46 -12.92
N LEU A 32 3.70 -1.85 -12.03
CA LEU A 32 5.15 -1.73 -12.21
C LEU A 32 5.85 -3.09 -12.21
N GLY A 33 5.42 -4.02 -11.35
CA GLY A 33 5.93 -5.39 -11.34
C GLY A 33 5.68 -6.13 -12.65
N GLU A 34 4.46 -6.01 -13.21
CA GLU A 34 4.12 -6.60 -14.51
C GLU A 34 4.98 -6.02 -15.65
N GLU A 35 5.17 -4.70 -15.67
CA GLU A 35 6.02 -4.02 -16.66
C GLU A 35 7.48 -4.48 -16.57
N ILE A 36 8.04 -4.56 -15.36
CA ILE A 36 9.41 -5.04 -15.12
C ILE A 36 9.58 -6.47 -15.63
N ILE A 37 8.65 -7.37 -15.29
CA ILE A 37 8.68 -8.77 -15.76
C ILE A 37 8.62 -8.83 -17.29
N SER A 38 7.79 -7.99 -17.92
CA SER A 38 7.69 -7.92 -19.38
C SER A 38 9.01 -7.45 -20.01
N GLN A 39 9.65 -6.42 -19.46
CA GLN A 39 10.92 -5.88 -19.98
C GLN A 39 12.07 -6.86 -19.86
N ILE A 40 12.17 -7.57 -18.73
CA ILE A 40 13.16 -8.63 -18.54
C ILE A 40 13.00 -9.70 -19.64
N LYS A 41 11.76 -10.09 -19.94
CA LYS A 41 11.46 -11.08 -20.98
C LYS A 41 11.77 -10.59 -22.40
N SER A 42 11.65 -9.29 -22.67
CA SER A 42 11.94 -8.70 -23.97
C SER A 42 13.40 -8.31 -24.17
N GLY A 43 14.25 -8.41 -23.14
CA GLY A 43 15.64 -7.97 -23.19
C GLY A 43 15.83 -6.45 -23.20
N ASP A 44 14.86 -5.70 -22.65
CA ASP A 44 14.95 -4.25 -22.48
C ASP A 44 15.72 -3.92 -21.19
N TYR A 45 16.75 -3.09 -21.30
CA TYR A 45 17.72 -2.81 -20.24
C TYR A 45 17.37 -1.58 -19.38
N ASP A 46 16.28 -0.84 -19.65
CA ASP A 46 15.80 0.25 -18.77
C ASP A 46 15.08 -0.27 -17.49
N VAL A 47 15.17 -1.58 -17.23
CA VAL A 47 14.55 -2.24 -16.09
C VAL A 47 15.08 -1.71 -14.74
N ILE A 48 16.33 -1.23 -14.68
CA ILE A 48 16.98 -0.80 -13.42
C ILE A 48 16.28 0.43 -12.82
N ASN A 49 15.93 1.42 -13.65
CA ASN A 49 15.24 2.62 -13.18
C ASN A 49 13.85 2.28 -12.62
N LYS A 50 13.09 1.46 -13.36
CA LYS A 50 11.78 0.98 -12.92
C LYS A 50 11.86 0.13 -11.66
N TYR A 51 12.89 -0.71 -11.53
CA TYR A 51 13.14 -1.48 -10.31
C TYR A 51 13.35 -0.56 -9.11
N ASN A 52 14.20 0.46 -9.21
CA ASN A 52 14.46 1.39 -8.11
C ASN A 52 13.19 2.13 -7.67
N THR A 53 12.39 2.60 -8.63
CA THR A 53 11.08 3.22 -8.33
C THR A 53 10.13 2.23 -7.65
N THR A 54 10.08 0.99 -8.12
CA THR A 54 9.24 -0.07 -7.55
C THR A 54 9.66 -0.41 -6.12
N GLU A 55 10.97 -0.49 -5.86
CA GLU A 55 11.51 -0.72 -4.53
C GLU A 55 11.15 0.42 -3.57
N GLN A 56 11.25 1.68 -4.01
CA GLN A 56 10.88 2.83 -3.19
C GLN A 56 9.37 2.81 -2.85
N ILE A 57 8.51 2.55 -3.84
CA ILE A 57 7.06 2.44 -3.61
C ILE A 57 6.74 1.30 -2.64
N SER A 58 7.46 0.18 -2.72
CA SER A 58 7.32 -0.94 -1.78
C SER A 58 7.68 -0.53 -0.34
N LYS A 59 8.79 0.20 -0.16
CA LYS A 59 9.20 0.75 1.15
C LYS A 59 8.15 1.72 1.70
N ASP A 60 7.63 2.60 0.87
CA ASP A 60 6.60 3.56 1.26
C ASP A 60 5.28 2.86 1.64
N LEU A 61 4.90 1.82 0.90
CA LEU A 61 3.71 1.02 1.19
C LEU A 61 3.82 0.32 2.56
N ILE A 62 4.98 -0.24 2.88
CA ILE A 62 5.26 -0.83 4.21
C ILE A 62 5.12 0.22 5.32
N ASN A 63 5.64 1.44 5.09
CA ASN A 63 5.54 2.52 6.07
C ASN A 63 4.08 2.94 6.31
N GLU A 64 3.24 3.00 5.27
CA GLU A 64 1.82 3.32 5.41
C GLU A 64 1.06 2.22 6.16
N PHE A 65 1.37 0.94 5.93
CA PHE A 65 0.81 -0.14 6.76
C PHE A 65 1.21 0.00 8.24
N ASN A 66 2.47 0.36 8.52
CA ASN A 66 2.90 0.63 9.89
C ASN A 66 2.18 1.81 10.52
N MET A 67 1.78 2.82 9.74
CA MET A 67 0.95 3.93 10.23
C MET A 67 -0.43 3.43 10.67
N ILE A 68 -1.09 2.56 9.88
CA ILE A 68 -2.38 1.96 10.28
C ILE A 68 -2.24 1.15 11.57
N ILE A 69 -1.18 0.33 11.68
CA ILE A 69 -0.90 -0.44 12.91
C ILE A 69 -0.76 0.50 14.11
N ASN A 70 -0.05 1.62 13.96
CA ASN A 70 0.14 2.58 15.03
C ASN A 70 -1.16 3.32 15.40
N ILE A 71 -2.01 3.67 14.43
CA ILE A 71 -3.32 4.26 14.68
C ILE A 71 -4.20 3.26 15.43
N ALA A 72 -4.26 2.01 14.98
CA ALA A 72 -5.04 0.95 15.62
C ALA A 72 -4.60 0.73 17.08
N LYS A 73 -3.29 0.69 17.36
CA LYS A 73 -2.76 0.59 18.73
C LYS A 73 -3.20 1.76 19.61
N LYS A 74 -3.09 3.00 19.11
CA LYS A 74 -3.53 4.20 19.85
C LYS A 74 -5.03 4.21 20.13
N LEU A 75 -5.83 3.70 19.21
CA LEU A 75 -7.27 3.56 19.41
C LEU A 75 -7.56 2.53 20.50
N ASP A 76 -6.91 1.36 20.45
CA ASP A 76 -7.04 0.29 21.44
C ASP A 76 -6.64 0.76 22.86
N ASP A 77 -5.52 1.48 22.98
CA ASP A 77 -5.07 2.10 24.24
C ASP A 77 -6.11 3.10 24.80
N SER A 78 -6.97 3.65 23.94
CA SER A 78 -8.06 4.57 24.30
C SER A 78 -9.45 3.89 24.40
N GLY A 79 -9.52 2.57 24.30
CA GLY A 79 -10.76 1.80 24.35
C GLY A 79 -11.67 1.98 23.12
N ARG A 80 -11.11 2.39 21.98
CA ARG A 80 -11.80 2.61 20.70
C ARG A 80 -11.28 1.66 19.62
N ASN A 81 -11.98 1.54 18.50
CA ASN A 81 -11.51 0.75 17.36
C ASN A 81 -11.61 1.49 16.01
N VAL A 82 -11.08 0.87 14.95
CA VAL A 82 -11.00 1.45 13.59
C VAL A 82 -12.35 1.57 12.87
N TYR A 83 -13.41 1.03 13.47
CA TYR A 83 -14.80 1.06 12.99
C TYR A 83 -15.66 2.06 13.77
N GLU A 84 -15.06 2.89 14.61
CA GLU A 84 -15.71 3.97 15.37
C GLU A 84 -15.14 5.34 14.96
N GLU A 85 -15.98 6.39 15.05
CA GLU A 85 -15.54 7.78 14.81
C GLU A 85 -14.73 8.36 15.98
#